data_AF-L9KVY8-F1
#
_entry.id   AF-L9KVY8-F1
#
_cell.length_a   1.000
_cell.length_b   1.000
_cell.length_c   1.000
_cell.angle_alpha   90.00
_cell.angle_beta   90.00
_cell.angle_gamma   90.00
#
_symmetry.space_group_name_H-M   'P 1'
#
loop_
_entity.id
_entity.type
_entity.pdbx_description
1 polymer ?
#
loop_
_entity_poly.entity_id
_entity_poly.type
_entity_poly.pdbx_seq_one_letter_code
_entity_poly.pdbx_strand_id
1 'polypeptide(L)'
;MRSRSALSIAAESIPAGTRQPLGDFSSVGAPDTSPLTLSLPFYVAGTSIWKAFLFTPNFTPKAANGCFSTHVCFCFGKFITPHDPPLLFDISKDPSERSPVTPSTEPRFHEILRVMREAADSHTKTLLEVPNQLSLGNIFWKPWLQLCCPSSGLSCRCDREKQDQRVSR
;
A
#
# COMPACT_ATOMS: atom_id res chain seq x y z
N MET A 1 -12.96 0.50 -11.72
CA MET A 1 -11.56 0.14 -11.36
C MET A 1 -11.18 0.95 -10.12
N ARG A 2 -10.86 0.26 -9.02
CA ARG A 2 -10.67 0.89 -7.69
C ARG A 2 -9.27 1.48 -7.60
N SER A 3 -9.16 2.81 -7.67
CA SER A 3 -7.94 3.51 -7.26
C SER A 3 -8.09 3.87 -5.78
N ARG A 4 -7.35 3.18 -4.90
CA ARG A 4 -7.21 3.56 -3.49
C ARG A 4 -5.72 3.63 -3.19
N SER A 5 -5.12 4.80 -3.41
CA SER A 5 -3.84 5.13 -2.78
C SER A 5 -4.12 5.47 -1.32
N ALA A 6 -3.97 4.48 -0.45
CA ALA A 6 -3.88 4.66 0.98
C ALA A 6 -2.64 3.90 1.45
N LEU A 7 -1.87 4.51 2.33
CA LEU A 7 -0.83 3.80 3.08
C LEU A 7 -1.56 2.80 3.98
N SER A 8 -1.69 1.55 3.50
CA SER A 8 -2.36 0.49 4.24
C SER A 8 -1.32 -0.12 5.17
N ILE A 9 -1.37 0.25 6.44
CA ILE A 9 -0.59 -0.43 7.47
C ILE A 9 -1.47 -1.56 7.97
N ALA A 10 -1.12 -2.80 7.62
CA ALA A 10 -1.71 -3.96 8.27
C ALA A 10 -1.01 -4.11 9.62
N ALA A 11 -1.73 -3.90 10.71
CA ALA A 11 -1.26 -4.26 12.04
C ALA A 11 -1.91 -5.58 12.43
N GLU A 12 -1.08 -6.60 12.60
CA GLU A 12 -1.50 -7.90 13.12
C GLU A 12 -1.60 -7.80 14.65
N SER A 13 -2.68 -8.33 15.23
CA SER A 13 -2.84 -8.35 16.68
C SER A 13 -1.82 -9.32 17.28
N ILE A 14 -0.80 -8.80 17.96
CA ILE A 14 0.07 -9.63 18.80
C ILE A 14 -0.80 -10.13 19.97
N PRO A 15 -0.97 -11.45 20.17
CA PRO A 15 -1.66 -11.96 21.34
C PRO A 15 -0.87 -11.59 22.59
N ALA A 16 -1.58 -11.27 23.68
CA ALA A 16 -0.97 -10.99 24.97
C ALA A 16 -0.22 -12.24 25.49
N GLY A 17 1.03 -12.39 25.10
CA GLY A 17 1.94 -13.42 25.58
C GLY A 17 2.54 -13.01 26.91
N THR A 18 2.31 -13.83 27.93
CA THR A 18 2.91 -13.74 29.26
C THR A 18 4.43 -13.58 29.15
N ARG A 19 5.01 -12.59 29.86
CA ARG A 19 6.47 -12.48 30.07
C ARG A 19 6.97 -13.81 30.64
N GLN A 20 7.71 -14.59 29.86
CA GLN A 20 8.59 -15.61 30.40
C GLN A 20 9.91 -14.96 30.83
N PRO A 21 10.44 -15.27 32.01
CA PRO A 21 11.70 -14.72 32.48
C PRO A 21 12.86 -15.24 31.62
N LEU A 22 13.90 -14.41 31.49
CA LEU A 22 15.13 -14.68 30.76
C LEU A 22 15.82 -15.92 31.39
N GLY A 23 15.72 -17.06 30.71
CA GLY A 23 16.42 -18.29 31.11
C GLY A 23 17.89 -18.26 30.65
N ASP A 24 18.78 -18.68 31.55
CA ASP A 24 20.23 -18.75 31.36
C ASP A 24 20.63 -19.60 30.15
N PHE A 25 21.45 -19.02 29.28
CA PHE A 25 21.99 -19.69 28.09
C PHE A 25 23.31 -20.39 28.46
N SER A 26 23.21 -21.61 28.97
CA SER A 26 24.37 -22.50 29.12
C SER A 26 23.99 -23.94 28.79
N SER A 27 23.99 -24.26 27.49
CA SER A 27 24.47 -25.52 26.91
C SER A 27 24.02 -25.61 25.45
N VAL A 28 24.97 -25.57 24.52
CA VAL A 28 24.73 -25.89 23.11
C VAL A 28 24.78 -27.42 22.99
N GLY A 29 23.61 -28.04 22.97
CA GLY A 29 23.40 -29.46 22.65
C GLY A 29 23.03 -29.65 21.17
N ALA A 30 23.45 -30.79 20.61
CA ALA A 30 23.44 -31.21 19.21
C ALA A 30 22.07 -31.13 18.47
N PRO A 31 22.06 -31.15 17.11
CA PRO A 31 20.83 -31.03 16.32
C PRO A 31 19.99 -32.32 16.38
N ASP A 32 18.82 -32.23 17.00
CA ASP A 32 17.81 -33.27 16.98
C ASP A 32 17.11 -33.33 15.61
N THR A 33 17.33 -34.43 14.89
CA THR A 33 16.56 -34.82 13.72
C THR A 33 15.23 -35.41 14.15
N SER A 34 14.15 -34.61 14.07
CA SER A 34 12.77 -35.12 14.13
C SER A 34 11.93 -34.50 13.01
N PRO A 35 11.12 -35.31 12.28
CA PRO A 35 10.43 -34.88 11.08
C PRO A 35 9.27 -33.95 11.42
N LEU A 36 9.21 -32.82 10.73
CA LEU A 36 8.11 -31.86 10.82
C LEU A 36 6.82 -32.50 10.34
N THR A 37 5.93 -32.82 11.28
CA THR A 37 4.52 -33.09 11.02
C THR A 37 3.88 -31.81 10.45
N LEU A 38 3.66 -31.81 9.13
CA LEU A 38 2.75 -30.89 8.46
C LEU A 38 1.32 -31.21 8.93
N SER A 39 0.86 -30.51 9.96
CA SER A 39 -0.53 -30.49 10.37
C SER A 39 -0.92 -29.08 10.83
N LEU A 40 -1.37 -28.27 9.88
CA LEU A 40 -2.76 -27.81 9.76
C LEU A 40 -2.82 -26.73 8.66
N PRO A 41 -3.75 -26.83 7.70
CA PRO A 41 -4.00 -25.74 6.76
C PRO A 41 -4.54 -24.56 7.59
N PHE A 42 -3.78 -23.47 7.62
CA PHE A 42 -4.19 -22.09 7.82
C PHE A 42 -5.66 -21.89 8.27
N TYR A 43 -5.98 -22.29 9.51
CA TYR A 43 -7.26 -21.99 10.15
C TYR A 43 -6.96 -20.99 11.25
N VAL A 44 -6.74 -19.74 10.84
CA VAL A 44 -6.67 -18.64 11.78
C VAL A 44 -8.10 -18.38 12.24
N ALA A 45 -8.41 -18.81 13.47
CA ALA A 45 -9.67 -18.51 14.11
C ALA A 45 -9.77 -16.99 14.35
N GLY A 46 -10.46 -16.30 13.43
CA GLY A 46 -10.99 -14.94 13.59
C GLY A 46 -9.98 -13.82 13.82
N THR A 47 -9.00 -13.62 12.92
CA THR A 47 -8.15 -12.41 12.96
C THR A 47 -8.79 -11.24 12.23
N SER A 48 -9.13 -10.18 12.97
CA SER A 48 -9.48 -8.89 12.38
C SER A 48 -8.33 -8.34 11.53
N ILE A 49 -8.69 -7.67 10.42
CA ILE A 49 -7.71 -7.01 9.54
C ILE A 49 -7.95 -5.53 9.63
N TRP A 50 -7.07 -4.82 10.35
CA TRP A 50 -7.23 -3.39 10.61
C TRP A 50 -6.64 -2.54 9.49
N LYS A 51 -7.40 -1.54 9.05
CA LYS A 51 -6.93 -0.52 8.11
C LYS A 51 -7.29 0.87 8.61
N ALA A 52 -6.30 1.74 8.67
CA ALA A 52 -6.47 3.13 9.07
C ALA A 52 -6.25 4.07 7.88
N PHE A 53 -7.10 5.08 7.74
CA PHE A 53 -6.92 6.20 6.81
C PHE A 53 -6.54 7.45 7.58
N LEU A 54 -5.30 7.91 7.40
CA LEU A 54 -4.83 9.19 7.94
C LEU A 54 -5.50 10.40 7.26
N PHE A 55 -5.89 10.21 5.99
CA PHE A 55 -6.67 11.19 5.23
C PHE A 55 -7.51 10.46 4.18
N THR A 56 -8.54 11.13 3.67
CA THR A 56 -9.35 10.67 2.53
C THR A 56 -9.46 11.75 1.46
N PRO A 57 -9.55 11.40 0.17
CA PRO A 57 -9.78 12.39 -0.88
C PRO A 57 -11.19 13.00 -0.78
N ASN A 58 -11.31 14.25 -1.23
CA ASN A 58 -12.59 14.96 -1.32
C ASN A 58 -13.27 14.61 -2.64
N PHE A 59 -14.27 13.73 -2.61
CA PHE A 59 -14.99 13.30 -3.80
C PHE A 59 -15.82 14.40 -4.45
N THR A 60 -15.86 14.39 -5.79
CA THR A 60 -16.59 15.36 -6.61
C THR A 60 -17.35 14.63 -7.73
N PRO A 61 -18.70 14.65 -7.73
CA PRO A 61 -19.59 15.29 -6.75
C PRO A 61 -19.57 14.60 -5.37
N LYS A 62 -20.09 15.27 -4.34
CA LYS A 62 -20.15 14.73 -2.97
C LYS A 62 -20.87 13.38 -2.97
N ALA A 63 -20.39 12.45 -2.13
CA ALA A 63 -20.86 11.06 -2.05
C ALA A 63 -20.67 10.20 -3.32
N ALA A 64 -20.07 10.72 -4.38
CA ALA A 64 -19.51 9.87 -5.43
C ALA A 64 -18.33 9.08 -4.86
N ASN A 65 -17.93 7.98 -5.53
CA ASN A 65 -16.71 7.23 -5.17
C ASN A 65 -15.54 7.60 -6.09
N GLY A 66 -15.38 8.90 -6.36
CA GLY A 66 -14.37 9.41 -7.29
C GLY A 66 -14.30 10.93 -7.36
N CYS A 67 -13.26 11.41 -8.03
CA CYS A 67 -12.99 12.82 -8.25
C CYS A 67 -13.17 13.15 -9.73
N PHE A 68 -14.43 13.27 -10.17
CA PHE A 68 -14.78 13.41 -11.59
C PHE A 68 -14.37 14.77 -12.15
N SER A 69 -14.34 15.82 -11.31
CA SER A 69 -13.95 17.16 -11.75
C SER A 69 -12.47 17.28 -12.14
N THR A 70 -11.60 16.49 -11.51
CA THR A 70 -10.15 16.47 -11.75
C THR A 70 -9.71 15.23 -12.50
N HIS A 71 -10.65 14.33 -12.83
CA HIS A 71 -10.45 12.97 -13.35
C HIS A 71 -9.68 12.01 -12.43
N VAL A 72 -8.83 12.53 -11.54
CA VAL A 72 -8.04 11.78 -10.55
C VAL A 72 -8.16 12.43 -9.18
N CYS A 73 -8.14 11.62 -8.13
CA CYS A 73 -8.11 12.13 -6.76
C CYS A 73 -6.68 12.44 -6.34
N PHE A 74 -6.41 13.69 -5.97
CA PHE A 74 -5.11 14.10 -5.44
C PHE A 74 -4.96 13.73 -3.96
N CYS A 75 -3.71 13.71 -3.49
CA CYS A 75 -3.33 13.31 -2.12
C CYS A 75 -2.79 14.49 -1.27
N PHE A 76 -3.03 15.74 -1.67
CA PHE A 76 -2.42 16.91 -1.03
C PHE A 76 -3.39 18.10 -0.89
N GLY A 77 -3.05 19.01 0.03
CA GLY A 77 -3.70 20.32 0.16
C GLY A 77 -5.23 20.25 0.32
N LYS A 78 -5.94 21.12 -0.39
CA LYS A 78 -7.41 21.23 -0.34
C LYS A 78 -8.17 20.04 -0.94
N PHE A 79 -7.48 19.09 -1.55
CA PHE A 79 -8.09 17.93 -2.22
C PHE A 79 -8.29 16.75 -1.28
N ILE A 80 -7.80 16.83 -0.04
CA ILE A 80 -7.97 15.79 0.98
C ILE A 80 -8.61 16.36 2.25
N THR A 81 -9.14 15.47 3.06
CA THR A 81 -9.56 15.73 4.45
C THR A 81 -8.68 14.86 5.36
N PRO A 82 -7.83 15.45 6.22
CA PRO A 82 -7.07 14.71 7.23
C PRO A 82 -7.96 14.29 8.39
N HIS A 83 -7.64 13.17 9.04
CA HIS A 83 -8.41 12.59 10.14
C HIS A 83 -7.56 12.47 11.40
N ASP A 84 -8.05 13.05 12.50
CA ASP A 84 -7.49 12.87 13.84
C ASP A 84 -8.63 12.67 14.86
N PRO A 85 -8.85 11.45 15.38
CA PRO A 85 -8.11 10.22 15.10
C PRO A 85 -8.30 9.69 13.65
N PRO A 86 -7.38 8.85 13.12
CA PRO A 86 -7.53 8.23 11.80
C PRO A 86 -8.81 7.39 11.69
N LEU A 87 -9.43 7.37 10.50
CA LEU A 87 -10.59 6.50 10.25
C LEU A 87 -10.15 5.03 10.21
N LEU A 88 -10.73 4.21 11.08
CA LEU A 88 -10.38 2.80 11.22
C LEU A 88 -11.47 1.89 10.61
N PHE A 89 -11.06 0.82 9.94
CA PHE A 89 -11.96 -0.21 9.39
C PHE A 89 -11.43 -1.60 9.74
N ASP A 90 -12.34 -2.54 10.02
CA ASP A 90 -12.03 -3.97 10.09
C ASP A 90 -12.40 -4.61 8.74
N ILE A 91 -11.41 -4.78 7.88
CA ILE A 91 -11.56 -5.31 6.52
C ILE A 91 -12.06 -6.76 6.54
N SER A 92 -11.81 -7.51 7.60
CA SER A 92 -12.32 -8.88 7.73
C SER A 92 -13.85 -8.92 7.80
N LYS A 93 -14.46 -7.90 8.41
CA LYS A 93 -15.93 -7.78 8.60
C LYS A 93 -16.57 -6.90 7.53
N ASP A 94 -15.87 -5.84 7.10
CA ASP A 94 -16.33 -4.92 6.07
C ASP A 94 -15.27 -4.71 4.97
N PRO A 95 -15.18 -5.63 3.99
CA PRO A 95 -14.31 -5.48 2.83
C PRO A 95 -14.68 -4.29 1.93
N SER A 96 -15.86 -3.69 2.12
CA SER A 96 -16.34 -2.58 1.32
C SER A 96 -15.95 -1.22 1.88
N GLU A 97 -15.41 -1.17 3.10
CA GLU A 97 -14.95 0.03 3.79
C GLU A 97 -16.06 1.10 3.87
N ARG A 98 -17.28 0.67 4.24
CA ARG A 98 -18.50 1.49 4.37
C ARG A 98 -18.82 1.84 5.82
N SER A 99 -18.41 1.01 6.77
CA SER A 99 -18.75 1.12 8.18
C SER A 99 -17.48 1.34 9.00
N PRO A 100 -17.13 2.61 9.32
CA PRO A 100 -15.95 2.89 10.14
C PRO A 100 -16.13 2.35 11.56
N VAL A 101 -15.05 1.84 12.11
CA VAL A 101 -14.95 1.44 13.52
C VAL A 101 -14.82 2.69 14.38
N THR A 102 -15.46 2.65 15.54
CA THR A 102 -15.55 3.74 16.51
C THR A 102 -15.23 3.23 17.91
N PRO A 103 -14.92 4.11 18.88
CA PRO A 103 -14.75 3.69 20.28
C PRO A 103 -15.96 2.97 20.88
N SER A 104 -17.17 3.21 20.35
CA SER A 104 -18.40 2.55 20.78
C SER A 104 -18.59 1.15 20.20
N THR A 105 -17.98 0.85 19.05
CA THR A 105 -18.10 -0.44 18.37
C THR A 105 -16.92 -1.37 18.64
N GLU A 106 -15.76 -0.81 19.01
CA GLU A 106 -14.55 -1.56 19.35
C GLU A 106 -13.88 -0.96 20.60
N PRO A 107 -13.91 -1.65 21.76
CA PRO A 107 -13.26 -1.20 22.99
C PRO A 107 -11.77 -0.95 22.83
N ARG A 108 -11.09 -1.69 21.95
CA ARG A 108 -9.64 -1.57 21.69
C ARG A 108 -9.30 -0.48 20.67
N PHE A 109 -10.25 0.35 20.24
CA PHE A 109 -10.08 1.35 19.19
C PHE A 109 -8.80 2.20 19.36
N HIS A 110 -8.59 2.76 20.55
CA HIS A 110 -7.43 3.60 20.84
C HIS A 110 -6.12 2.80 20.90
N GLU A 111 -6.15 1.57 21.39
CA GLU A 111 -5.00 0.67 21.44
C GLU A 111 -4.54 0.31 20.03
N ILE A 112 -5.49 -0.06 19.15
CA ILE A 112 -5.24 -0.40 17.75
C ILE A 112 -4.60 0.79 17.04
N LEU A 113 -5.20 1.98 17.13
CA LEU A 113 -4.65 3.18 16.49
C LEU A 113 -3.27 3.55 17.01
N ARG A 114 -3.00 3.35 18.30
CA ARG A 114 -1.67 3.57 18.88
C ARG A 114 -0.64 2.65 18.26
N VAL A 115 -0.92 1.34 18.17
CA VAL A 115 0.00 0.36 17.56
C VAL A 115 0.23 0.67 16.07
N MET A 116 -0.83 1.02 15.34
CA MET A 116 -0.72 1.40 13.92
C MET A 116 0.12 2.66 13.71
N ARG A 117 -0.03 3.67 14.59
CA ARG A 117 0.76 4.89 14.55
C ARG A 117 2.22 4.62 14.84
N GLU A 118 2.52 3.83 15.88
CA GLU A 118 3.88 3.42 16.21
C GLU A 118 4.54 2.65 15.04
N ALA A 119 3.80 1.76 14.38
CA ALA A 119 4.27 1.06 13.18
C ALA A 119 4.54 2.02 12.02
N ALA A 120 3.66 3.01 11.79
CA ALA A 120 3.86 4.05 10.77
C ALA A 120 5.13 4.88 11.04
N ASP A 121 5.31 5.31 12.29
CA ASP A 121 6.43 6.12 12.72
C ASP A 121 7.75 5.35 12.65
N SER A 122 7.73 4.09 13.10
CA SER A 122 8.89 3.19 12.99
C SER A 122 9.26 2.92 11.53
N HIS A 123 8.27 2.66 10.66
CA HIS A 123 8.52 2.48 9.24
C HIS A 123 9.10 3.75 8.60
N THR A 124 8.55 4.92 8.91
CA THR A 124 9.00 6.20 8.35
C THR A 124 10.46 6.47 8.68
N LYS A 125 10.95 6.06 9.86
CA LYS A 125 12.38 6.17 10.24
C LYS A 125 13.31 5.30 9.38
N THR A 126 12.80 4.27 8.72
CA THR A 126 13.59 3.40 7.81
C THR A 126 13.62 3.92 6.38
N LEU A 127 12.80 4.91 6.04
CA LEU A 127 12.75 5.46 4.69
C LEU A 127 13.94 6.38 4.46
N LEU A 128 14.72 6.06 3.42
CA LEU A 128 15.78 6.93 2.93
C LEU A 128 15.19 7.96 1.96
N GLU A 129 15.66 9.19 2.05
CA GLU A 129 15.31 10.21 1.06
C GLU A 129 15.93 9.83 -0.30
N VAL A 130 15.08 9.70 -1.32
CA VAL A 130 15.48 9.37 -2.69
C VAL A 130 15.04 10.47 -3.65
N PRO A 131 15.78 10.73 -4.74
CA PRO A 131 15.41 11.75 -5.71
C PRO A 131 14.03 11.45 -6.32
N ASN A 132 13.17 12.48 -6.37
CA ASN A 132 11.84 12.35 -6.96
C ASN A 132 11.93 12.13 -8.48
N GLN A 133 11.69 10.89 -8.90
CA GLN A 133 11.69 10.50 -10.32
C GLN A 133 10.56 11.17 -11.11
N LEU A 134 9.50 11.63 -10.43
CA LEU A 134 8.36 12.36 -10.99
C LEU A 134 8.45 13.87 -10.67
N SER A 135 9.65 14.39 -10.46
CA SER A 135 9.88 15.83 -10.37
C SER A 135 9.49 16.53 -11.68
N LEU A 136 9.22 17.84 -11.62
CA LEU A 136 8.87 18.64 -12.79
C LEU A 136 9.89 18.45 -13.93
N GLY A 137 11.19 18.51 -13.63
CA GLY A 137 12.25 18.33 -14.62
C GLY A 137 12.32 16.92 -15.25
N ASN A 138 11.75 15.91 -14.61
CA ASN A 138 11.66 14.54 -15.14
C ASN A 138 10.36 14.27 -15.90
N ILE A 139 9.27 14.96 -15.56
CA ILE A 139 7.97 14.85 -16.24
C ILE A 139 7.88 15.70 -17.51
N PHE A 140 8.55 16.86 -17.55
CA PHE A 140 8.50 17.71 -18.74
C PHE A 140 8.95 16.96 -19.98
N TRP A 141 8.25 17.17 -21.09
CA TRP A 141 8.55 16.56 -22.37
C TRP A 141 9.98 16.91 -22.81
N LYS A 142 10.78 15.88 -23.10
CA LYS A 142 12.18 16.02 -23.52
C LYS A 142 12.29 15.65 -25.01
N PRO A 143 12.38 16.64 -25.93
CA PRO A 143 12.44 16.37 -27.37
C PRO A 143 13.57 15.42 -27.76
N TRP A 144 14.72 15.50 -27.08
CA TRP A 144 15.91 14.66 -27.34
C TRP A 144 15.80 13.22 -26.80
N LEU A 145 14.75 12.88 -26.04
CA LEU A 145 14.50 11.52 -25.56
C LEU A 145 13.37 10.81 -26.32
N GLN A 146 12.86 11.41 -27.39
CA GLN A 146 11.81 10.79 -28.19
C GLN A 146 12.40 9.69 -29.08
N LEU A 147 11.90 8.47 -28.92
CA LEU A 147 12.19 7.39 -29.85
C LEU A 147 11.53 7.72 -31.20
N CYS A 148 12.33 7.94 -32.23
CA CYS A 148 11.87 8.34 -33.56
C CYS A 148 12.52 7.44 -34.62
N CYS A 149 11.71 7.00 -35.58
CA CYS A 149 12.13 6.12 -36.66
C CYS A 149 11.56 6.64 -37.99
N PRO A 150 12.40 6.87 -39.03
CA PRO A 150 13.87 6.73 -39.06
C PRO A 150 14.61 7.80 -38.24
N SER A 151 15.85 7.52 -37.83
CA SER A 151 16.67 8.43 -37.01
C SER A 151 17.01 9.76 -37.69
N SER A 152 16.90 9.80 -39.03
CA SER A 152 17.07 10.99 -39.85
C SER A 152 15.74 11.36 -40.53
N GLY A 153 15.00 12.30 -39.94
CA GLY A 153 13.76 12.80 -40.53
C GLY A 153 12.88 13.53 -39.51
N LEU A 154 12.02 14.43 -39.99
CA LEU A 154 10.99 15.09 -39.16
C LEU A 154 9.74 14.20 -38.96
N SER A 155 9.64 13.08 -39.67
CA SER A 155 8.52 12.14 -39.56
C SER A 155 8.94 10.90 -38.78
N CYS A 156 8.48 10.78 -37.53
CA CYS A 156 8.59 9.56 -36.73
C CYS A 156 7.54 8.52 -37.17
N ARG A 157 7.68 8.02 -38.40
CA ARG A 157 6.83 6.97 -38.97
C ARG A 157 7.72 5.92 -39.63
N CYS A 158 7.68 4.72 -39.09
CA CYS A 158 8.18 3.53 -39.77
C CYS A 158 7.29 2.34 -39.42
N ASP A 159 7.10 1.45 -40.39
CA ASP A 159 6.31 0.23 -40.25
C ASP A 159 7.20 -0.92 -40.73
N ARG A 160 8.06 -1.40 -39.82
CA ARG A 160 9.03 -2.44 -40.12
C ARG A 160 8.36 -3.81 -40.27
N GLU A 161 7.22 -4.03 -39.60
CA GLU A 161 6.43 -5.27 -39.74
C GLU A 161 5.95 -5.49 -41.18
N LYS A 162 5.52 -4.43 -41.88
CA LYS A 162 5.17 -4.53 -43.32
C LYS A 162 6.35 -4.68 -44.25
N GLN A 163 7.53 -4.19 -43.86
CA GLN A 163 8.73 -4.26 -44.69
C GLN A 163 9.29 -5.68 -44.72
N ASP A 164 9.31 -6.38 -43.58
CA ASP A 164 9.81 -7.75 -43.49
C ASP A 164 8.93 -8.75 -44.27
N GLN A 165 7.62 -8.53 -44.33
CA GLN A 165 6.71 -9.35 -45.14
C GLN A 165 6.88 -9.19 -46.66
N ARG A 166 7.41 -8.04 -47.13
CA ARG A 166 7.71 -7.81 -48.55
C ARG A 166 9.04 -8.41 -48.98
N VAL A 167 10.00 -8.56 -48.05
CA VAL A 167 11.32 -9.15 -48.33
C VAL A 167 11.26 -10.68 -48.33
N SER A 168 10.31 -11.27 -47.60
CA SER A 168 10.10 -12.72 -47.56
C SER A 168 9.20 -13.28 -48.69
N ARG A 169 8.77 -12.45 -49.65
CA ARG A 169 8.01 -12.84 -50.85
C ARG A 169 8.87 -12.63 -52.09
#